data_AF-A0A9W4TMG3-F1
#
_entry.id   AF-A0A9W4TMG3-F1
#
_cell.length_a   1.000
_cell.length_b   1.000
_cell.length_c   1.000
_cell.angle_alpha   90.00
_cell.angle_beta   90.00
_cell.angle_gamma   90.00
#
_symmetry.space_group_name_H-M   'P 1'
#
loop_
_entity.id
_entity.type
_entity.pdbx_description
1 polymer ?
#
loop_
_entity_poly.entity_id
_entity_poly.type
_entity_poly.pdbx_seq_one_letter_code
_entity_poly.pdbx_strand_id
1 'polypeptide(L)'
;MKKKILILGGTTEASALIQSCVDHVNYDLILSLAGVTKNPVLPPQVTARIGGFGGVVKMAEWMQGNNIHAVVDATHPFAQQITSNAYQAAQIANIPYLRLERPEWQKESDDLWYEVKTVEDAVLKLGKDPLRVFVTIGRKELLPFKNGVVSHYYWIRSVDRPDECYLPRHAQLIQAKGPFDEADEIAFLKQHQIDCIVSKNSGGQTVYAKISAARKLKIPVLLIQRPRMESMPRVDTWQQAQQWILQI
;
A
#
# COMPACT_ATOMS: atom_id res chain seq x y z
N MET A 1 -6.39 13.71 -30.93
CA MET A 1 -7.14 13.09 -29.82
C MET A 1 -6.21 12.95 -28.63
N LYS A 2 -6.70 13.18 -27.40
CA LYS A 2 -5.90 12.98 -26.19
C LYS A 2 -5.57 11.49 -26.01
N LYS A 3 -4.35 11.16 -25.62
CA LYS A 3 -3.96 9.78 -25.25
C LYS A 3 -4.52 9.45 -23.88
N LYS A 4 -5.23 8.32 -23.77
CA LYS A 4 -5.83 7.89 -22.51
C LYS A 4 -4.84 7.09 -21.68
N ILE A 5 -4.55 7.55 -20.47
CA ILE A 5 -3.62 6.90 -19.55
C ILE A 5 -4.43 6.30 -18.39
N LEU A 6 -4.32 4.99 -18.21
CA LEU A 6 -4.90 4.29 -17.07
C LEU A 6 -3.94 4.35 -15.89
N ILE A 7 -4.37 4.94 -14.78
CA ILE A 7 -3.62 4.99 -13.53
C ILE A 7 -4.28 4.05 -12.53
N LEU A 8 -3.60 2.95 -12.21
CA LEU A 8 -4.03 2.07 -11.11
C LEU A 8 -3.55 2.70 -9.81
N GLY A 9 -4.47 3.21 -9.00
CA GLY A 9 -4.14 4.13 -7.90
C GLY A 9 -4.36 3.58 -6.49
N GLY A 10 -4.38 4.50 -5.54
CA GLY A 10 -4.56 4.22 -4.11
C GLY A 10 -3.33 4.54 -3.25
N THR A 11 -2.32 5.20 -3.82
CA THR A 11 -1.11 5.65 -3.15
C THR A 11 -0.96 7.17 -3.25
N THR A 12 -0.08 7.73 -2.41
CA THR A 12 0.32 9.13 -2.49
C THR A 12 1.02 9.45 -3.80
N GLU A 13 1.78 8.50 -4.35
CA GLU A 13 2.47 8.65 -5.64
C GLU A 13 1.48 8.75 -6.80
N ALA A 14 0.41 7.95 -6.77
CA ALA A 14 -0.68 8.04 -7.75
C ALA A 14 -1.35 9.43 -7.71
N SER A 15 -1.67 9.92 -6.52
CA SER A 15 -2.28 11.25 -6.34
C SER A 15 -1.37 12.37 -6.83
N ALA A 16 -0.08 12.31 -6.52
CA ALA A 16 0.89 13.30 -6.98
C ALA A 16 1.04 13.29 -8.51
N LEU A 17 1.14 12.10 -9.12
CA LEU A 17 1.20 11.96 -10.58
C LEU A 17 -0.03 12.55 -11.26
N ILE A 18 -1.23 12.22 -10.77
CA ILE A 18 -2.48 12.74 -11.32
C ILE A 18 -2.49 14.26 -11.24
N GLN A 19 -2.20 14.82 -10.07
CA GLN A 19 -2.19 16.27 -9.88
C GLN A 19 -1.20 16.98 -10.83
N SER A 20 -0.08 16.34 -11.14
CA SER A 20 0.94 16.89 -12.05
C SER A 20 0.56 16.84 -13.54
N CYS A 21 -0.38 15.97 -13.92
CA CYS A 21 -0.70 15.67 -15.33
C CYS A 21 -2.13 16.04 -15.74
N VAL A 22 -3.00 16.36 -14.78
CA VAL A 22 -4.45 16.45 -15.02
C VAL A 22 -4.86 17.55 -16.00
N ASP A 23 -4.15 18.67 -16.01
CA ASP A 23 -4.41 19.79 -16.92
C ASP A 23 -3.65 19.67 -18.26
N HIS A 24 -2.94 18.57 -18.49
CA HIS A 24 -2.13 18.40 -19.69
C HIS A 24 -3.01 18.23 -20.94
N VAL A 25 -2.75 19.05 -21.96
CA VAL A 25 -3.58 19.12 -23.17
C VAL A 25 -3.57 17.84 -24.01
N ASN A 26 -2.55 16.99 -23.87
CA ASN A 26 -2.40 15.77 -24.67
C ASN A 26 -2.91 14.49 -23.99
N TYR A 27 -3.29 14.53 -22.71
CA TYR A 27 -3.65 13.33 -21.95
C TYR A 27 -5.05 13.41 -21.35
N ASP A 28 -5.69 12.25 -21.27
CA ASP A 28 -6.90 12.01 -20.52
C ASP A 28 -6.62 10.92 -19.48
N LEU A 29 -6.77 11.24 -18.20
CA LEU A 29 -6.39 10.34 -17.11
C LEU A 29 -7.60 9.58 -16.59
N ILE A 30 -7.47 8.26 -16.52
CA ILE A 30 -8.47 7.38 -15.91
C ILE A 30 -7.89 6.80 -14.63
N LEU A 31 -8.40 7.22 -13.47
CA LEU A 31 -8.04 6.66 -12.18
C LEU A 31 -8.85 5.40 -11.91
N SER A 32 -8.16 4.29 -11.63
CA SER A 32 -8.76 3.03 -11.25
C SER A 32 -8.43 2.68 -9.80
N LEU A 33 -9.48 2.53 -8.98
CA LEU A 33 -9.37 2.13 -7.57
C LEU A 33 -10.05 0.78 -7.34
N ALA A 34 -9.46 -0.03 -6.47
CA ALA A 34 -10.02 -1.33 -6.10
C ALA A 34 -11.27 -1.24 -5.18
N GLY A 35 -11.62 -0.05 -4.68
CA GLY A 35 -12.72 0.11 -3.72
C GLY A 35 -12.40 -0.36 -2.29
N VAL A 36 -11.10 -0.40 -1.95
CA VAL A 36 -10.65 -0.84 -0.61
C VAL A 36 -10.99 0.17 0.47
N THR A 37 -10.94 1.46 0.14
CA THR A 37 -11.39 2.55 1.01
C THR A 37 -12.84 2.86 0.67
N LYS A 38 -13.73 2.92 1.68
CA LYS A 38 -15.17 3.20 1.47
C LYS A 38 -15.41 4.56 0.81
N ASN A 39 -14.69 5.59 1.26
CA ASN A 39 -14.80 6.96 0.75
C ASN A 39 -13.43 7.45 0.25
N PRO A 40 -12.99 7.07 -0.96
CA PRO A 40 -11.74 7.59 -1.51
C PRO A 40 -11.90 9.06 -1.90
N VAL A 41 -10.86 9.86 -1.67
CA VAL A 41 -10.80 11.22 -2.22
C VAL A 41 -10.46 11.10 -3.70
N LEU A 42 -11.37 11.55 -4.56
CA LEU A 42 -11.22 11.53 -6.00
C LEU A 42 -10.90 12.94 -6.52
N PRO A 43 -9.89 13.11 -7.37
CA PRO A 43 -9.66 14.39 -8.04
C PRO A 43 -10.84 14.66 -8.98
N PRO A 44 -11.54 15.82 -8.87
CA PRO A 44 -12.75 16.08 -9.64
C PRO A 44 -12.51 16.17 -11.15
N GLN A 45 -11.27 16.39 -11.57
CA GLN A 45 -10.90 16.56 -12.98
C GLN A 45 -10.55 15.25 -13.70
N VAL A 46 -10.53 14.09 -13.02
CA VAL A 46 -10.23 12.80 -13.64
C VAL A 46 -11.43 11.86 -13.65
N THR A 47 -11.56 11.08 -14.72
CA THR A 47 -12.53 9.99 -14.76
C THR A 47 -12.08 8.90 -13.79
N ALA A 48 -12.93 8.55 -12.82
CA ALA A 48 -12.63 7.52 -11.84
C ALA A 48 -13.49 6.27 -12.05
N ARG A 49 -12.87 5.09 -11.99
CA ARG A 49 -13.55 3.79 -11.88
C ARG A 49 -13.25 3.13 -10.55
N ILE A 50 -14.25 2.52 -9.94
CA ILE A 50 -14.13 1.78 -8.68
C ILE A 50 -14.59 0.34 -8.90
N GLY A 51 -13.74 -0.63 -8.54
CA GLY A 51 -14.03 -2.06 -8.63
C GLY A 51 -12.98 -2.83 -9.44
N GLY A 52 -13.04 -4.16 -9.35
CA GLY A 52 -12.14 -5.05 -10.08
C GLY A 52 -12.39 -5.02 -11.60
N PHE A 53 -11.42 -5.52 -12.37
CA PHE A 53 -11.57 -5.74 -13.81
C PHE A 53 -12.12 -7.13 -14.16
N GLY A 54 -12.18 -8.04 -13.18
CA GLY A 54 -12.63 -9.42 -13.41
C GLY A 54 -11.55 -10.37 -13.95
N GLY A 55 -10.28 -10.09 -13.66
CA GLY A 55 -9.12 -10.91 -14.07
C GLY A 55 -8.35 -10.31 -15.24
N VAL A 56 -7.29 -11.01 -15.66
CA VAL A 56 -6.32 -10.54 -16.67
C VAL A 56 -6.98 -10.29 -18.03
N VAL A 57 -7.70 -11.29 -18.56
CA VAL A 57 -8.32 -11.23 -19.89
C VAL A 57 -9.33 -10.08 -19.97
N LYS A 58 -10.26 -9.99 -19.00
CA LYS A 58 -11.25 -8.90 -18.95
C LYS A 58 -10.61 -7.53 -18.79
N MET A 59 -9.48 -7.44 -18.09
CA MET A 59 -8.72 -6.20 -17.99
C MET A 59 -8.12 -5.80 -19.34
N ALA A 60 -7.55 -6.73 -20.10
CA ALA A 60 -7.03 -6.47 -21.44
C ALA A 60 -8.14 -6.03 -22.42
N GLU A 61 -9.26 -6.75 -22.44
CA GLU A 61 -10.45 -6.40 -23.22
C GLU A 61 -10.96 -5.01 -22.85
N TRP A 62 -11.02 -4.70 -21.56
CA TRP A 62 -11.43 -3.38 -21.08
C TRP A 62 -10.46 -2.29 -21.54
N MET A 63 -9.14 -2.52 -21.46
CA MET A 63 -8.14 -1.55 -21.92
C MET A 63 -8.29 -1.26 -23.42
N GLN A 64 -8.45 -2.29 -24.25
CA GLN A 64 -8.66 -2.17 -25.68
C GLN A 64 -9.96 -1.45 -26.01
N GLY A 65 -11.08 -1.90 -25.43
CA GLY A 65 -12.40 -1.30 -25.65
C GLY A 65 -12.52 0.16 -25.19
N ASN A 66 -11.67 0.59 -24.25
CA ASN A 66 -11.62 1.98 -23.77
C ASN A 66 -10.55 2.84 -24.46
N ASN A 67 -9.80 2.28 -25.41
CA ASN A 67 -8.68 2.93 -26.11
C ASN A 67 -7.60 3.43 -25.13
N ILE A 68 -7.21 2.60 -24.17
CA ILE A 68 -6.09 2.91 -23.27
C ILE A 68 -4.79 2.87 -24.07
N HIS A 69 -3.99 3.94 -23.94
CA HIS A 69 -2.72 4.10 -24.65
C HIS A 69 -1.51 3.74 -23.77
N ALA A 70 -1.66 3.82 -22.44
CA ALA A 70 -0.64 3.37 -21.49
C ALA A 70 -1.23 3.09 -20.11
N VAL A 71 -0.51 2.30 -19.33
CA VAL A 71 -0.86 1.98 -17.94
C VAL A 71 0.27 2.44 -17.02
N VAL A 72 -0.05 3.26 -16.04
CA VAL A 72 0.81 3.50 -14.88
C VAL A 72 0.21 2.78 -13.68
N ASP A 73 0.89 1.72 -13.25
CA ASP A 73 0.55 1.04 -12.01
C ASP A 73 1.22 1.73 -10.83
N ALA A 74 0.44 2.55 -10.12
CA ALA A 74 0.81 3.22 -8.88
C ALA A 74 0.05 2.63 -7.68
N THR A 75 -0.31 1.34 -7.72
CA THR A 75 -0.95 0.65 -6.59
C THR A 75 0.05 0.41 -5.44
N HIS A 76 -0.46 0.12 -4.24
CA HIS A 76 0.37 -0.12 -3.06
C HIS A 76 1.40 -1.26 -3.31
N PRO A 77 2.64 -1.21 -2.80
CA PRO A 77 3.67 -2.25 -3.04
C PRO A 77 3.28 -3.69 -2.65
N PHE A 78 2.27 -3.83 -1.78
CA PHE A 78 1.71 -5.12 -1.37
C PHE A 78 0.49 -5.56 -2.20
N ALA A 79 0.11 -4.82 -3.24
CA ALA A 79 -1.05 -5.11 -4.10
C ALA A 79 -0.67 -6.05 -5.26
N GLN A 80 0.07 -7.13 -4.97
CA GLN A 80 0.69 -8.00 -5.98
C GLN A 80 -0.28 -8.49 -7.05
N GLN A 81 -1.48 -8.93 -6.65
CA GLN A 81 -2.42 -9.53 -7.57
C GLN A 81 -2.84 -8.57 -8.69
N ILE A 82 -3.15 -7.31 -8.35
CA ILE A 82 -3.54 -6.34 -9.37
C ILE A 82 -2.33 -5.91 -10.20
N THR A 83 -1.13 -5.80 -9.61
CA THR A 83 0.10 -5.49 -10.34
C THR A 83 0.43 -6.55 -11.39
N SER A 84 0.45 -7.84 -11.00
CA SER A 84 0.70 -8.93 -11.95
C SER A 84 -0.41 -9.03 -13.01
N ASN A 85 -1.68 -8.91 -12.60
CA ASN A 85 -2.79 -8.92 -13.55
C ASN A 85 -2.69 -7.78 -14.58
N ALA A 86 -2.32 -6.57 -14.12
CA ALA A 86 -2.23 -5.40 -14.97
C ALA A 86 -1.06 -5.50 -15.96
N TYR A 87 0.08 -6.02 -15.51
CA TYR A 87 1.24 -6.22 -16.37
C TYR A 87 0.94 -7.24 -17.47
N GLN A 88 0.38 -8.40 -17.11
CA GLN A 88 -0.04 -9.42 -18.08
C GLN A 88 -1.13 -8.91 -19.02
N ALA A 89 -2.12 -8.17 -18.51
CA ALA A 89 -3.18 -7.59 -19.33
C ALA A 89 -2.64 -6.55 -20.32
N ALA A 90 -1.69 -5.72 -19.91
CA ALA A 90 -1.03 -4.75 -20.77
C ALA A 90 -0.21 -5.44 -21.87
N GLN A 91 0.47 -6.55 -21.56
CA GLN A 91 1.16 -7.38 -22.56
C GLN A 91 0.18 -7.96 -23.59
N ILE A 92 -0.93 -8.54 -23.15
CA ILE A 92 -1.99 -9.07 -24.05
C ILE A 92 -2.56 -7.97 -24.94
N ALA A 93 -2.81 -6.80 -24.37
CA ALA A 93 -3.37 -5.66 -25.09
C ALA A 93 -2.33 -4.92 -25.96
N ASN A 94 -1.04 -5.28 -25.87
CA ASN A 94 0.09 -4.57 -26.47
C ASN A 94 0.14 -3.07 -26.09
N ILE A 95 -0.05 -2.78 -24.80
CA ILE A 95 -0.07 -1.43 -24.24
C ILE A 95 1.17 -1.22 -23.35
N PRO A 96 1.89 -0.09 -23.50
CA PRO A 96 2.97 0.29 -22.59
C PRO A 96 2.55 0.27 -21.12
N TYR A 97 3.37 -0.35 -20.29
CA TYR A 97 3.16 -0.47 -18.85
C TYR A 97 4.35 0.06 -18.08
N LEU A 98 4.07 0.83 -17.02
CA LEU A 98 5.06 1.33 -16.08
C LEU A 98 4.59 1.12 -14.63
N ARG A 99 5.45 0.54 -13.80
CA ARG A 99 5.27 0.48 -12.35
C ARG A 99 5.83 1.75 -11.71
N LEU A 100 4.98 2.51 -11.02
CA LEU A 100 5.39 3.60 -10.13
C LEU A 100 5.41 3.08 -8.69
N GLU A 101 6.60 2.79 -8.18
CA GLU A 101 6.77 2.21 -6.85
C GLU A 101 7.96 2.81 -6.12
N ARG A 102 7.69 3.53 -5.03
CA ARG A 102 8.72 4.09 -4.14
C ARG A 102 9.65 3.00 -3.56
N PRO A 103 10.91 3.33 -3.22
CA PRO A 103 11.85 2.38 -2.61
C PRO A 103 11.37 1.83 -1.27
N GLU A 104 11.88 0.65 -0.90
CA GLU A 104 11.74 0.09 0.45
C GLU A 104 12.45 0.98 1.48
N TRP A 105 11.92 1.01 2.71
CA TRP A 105 12.69 1.55 3.81
C TRP A 105 13.94 0.69 4.01
N GLN A 106 15.05 1.37 4.27
CA GLN A 106 16.34 0.75 4.56
C GLN A 106 16.55 0.77 6.06
N LYS A 107 17.10 -0.32 6.60
CA LYS A 107 17.40 -0.44 8.01
C LYS A 107 18.52 0.54 8.36
N GLU A 108 18.27 1.41 9.34
CA GLU A 108 19.28 2.32 9.88
C GLU A 108 20.01 1.69 11.08
N SER A 109 21.11 2.31 11.52
CA SER A 109 21.71 1.99 12.82
C SER A 109 20.65 2.11 13.91
N ASP A 110 20.70 1.23 14.91
CA ASP A 110 19.76 1.15 16.03
C ASP A 110 18.35 0.62 15.74
N ASP A 111 18.02 0.31 14.49
CA ASP A 111 16.78 -0.37 14.17
C ASP A 111 16.74 -1.81 14.69
N LEU A 112 15.73 -2.14 15.48
CA LEU A 112 15.45 -3.51 15.91
C LEU A 112 14.45 -4.20 14.97
N TRP A 113 14.79 -4.23 13.67
CA TRP A 113 13.95 -4.89 12.68
C TRP A 113 14.22 -6.39 12.63
N TYR A 114 13.13 -7.15 12.65
CA TYR A 114 13.08 -8.57 12.34
C TYR A 114 12.26 -8.74 11.06
N GLU A 115 12.94 -9.08 9.98
CA GLU A 115 12.28 -9.25 8.69
C GLU A 115 11.56 -10.61 8.63
N VAL A 116 10.32 -10.58 8.15
CA VAL A 116 9.45 -11.74 8.00
C VAL A 116 8.80 -11.72 6.62
N LYS A 117 8.43 -12.87 6.05
CA LYS A 117 7.92 -12.93 4.68
C LYS A 117 6.41 -12.71 4.61
N THR A 118 5.68 -13.12 5.65
CA THR A 118 4.22 -13.08 5.68
C THR A 118 3.69 -12.53 7.01
N VAL A 119 2.38 -12.28 7.06
CA VAL A 119 1.70 -11.89 8.30
C VAL A 119 1.69 -13.05 9.29
N GLU A 120 1.56 -14.28 8.80
CA GLU A 120 1.63 -15.52 9.58
C GLU A 120 3.01 -15.67 10.24
N ASP A 121 4.08 -15.43 9.49
CA ASP A 121 5.45 -15.44 10.04
C ASP A 121 5.61 -14.38 11.14
N ALA A 122 5.01 -13.20 10.96
CA ALA A 122 5.01 -12.15 11.98
C ALA A 122 4.31 -12.63 13.27
N VAL A 123 3.12 -13.22 13.15
CA VAL A 123 2.36 -13.73 14.29
C VAL A 123 3.13 -14.85 15.01
N LEU A 124 3.76 -15.78 14.27
CA LEU A 124 4.60 -16.82 14.86
C LEU A 124 5.81 -16.24 15.61
N LYS A 125 6.38 -15.14 15.10
CA LYS A 125 7.55 -14.48 15.68
C LYS A 125 7.25 -13.71 16.97
N LEU A 126 5.98 -13.35 17.24
CA LEU A 126 5.56 -12.71 18.50
C LEU A 126 5.81 -13.60 19.74
N GLY A 127 5.98 -14.91 19.56
CA GLY A 127 6.41 -15.81 20.62
C GLY A 127 5.27 -16.37 21.47
N LYS A 128 5.59 -16.80 22.68
CA LYS A 128 4.68 -17.57 23.56
C LYS A 128 4.02 -16.73 24.67
N ASP A 129 4.62 -15.59 25.00
CA ASP A 129 4.16 -14.73 26.08
C ASP A 129 3.28 -13.60 25.53
N PRO A 130 2.21 -13.18 26.24
CA PRO A 130 1.39 -12.05 25.82
C PRO A 130 2.21 -10.78 25.66
N LEU A 131 1.95 -10.04 24.57
CA LEU A 131 2.62 -8.79 24.21
C LEU A 131 1.57 -7.74 23.86
N ARG A 132 1.98 -6.47 23.88
CA ARG A 132 1.22 -5.31 23.45
C ARG A 132 1.72 -4.90 22.07
N VAL A 133 0.98 -5.30 21.05
CA VAL A 133 1.43 -5.27 19.65
C VAL A 133 0.72 -4.18 18.89
N PHE A 134 1.48 -3.27 18.27
CA PHE A 134 0.95 -2.27 17.37
C PHE A 134 0.95 -2.78 15.93
N VAL A 135 -0.24 -3.05 15.37
CA VAL A 135 -0.43 -3.60 14.04
C VAL A 135 -0.83 -2.50 13.07
N THR A 136 0.00 -2.29 12.04
CA THR A 136 -0.15 -1.17 11.09
C THR A 136 -0.29 -1.62 9.64
N ILE A 137 -0.77 -2.86 9.43
CA ILE A 137 -0.90 -3.48 8.11
C ILE A 137 -2.28 -3.25 7.44
N GLY A 138 -3.15 -2.47 8.09
CA GLY A 138 -4.53 -2.21 7.64
C GLY A 138 -5.52 -3.29 8.06
N ARG A 139 -6.61 -3.45 7.30
CA ARG A 139 -7.77 -4.28 7.70
C ARG A 139 -7.86 -5.67 7.07
N LYS A 140 -7.16 -5.94 5.96
CA LYS A 140 -7.42 -7.12 5.12
C LYS A 140 -6.84 -8.43 5.65
N GLU A 141 -5.75 -8.35 6.41
CA GLU A 141 -4.96 -9.54 6.82
C GLU A 141 -4.94 -9.68 8.34
N LEU A 142 -6.10 -9.53 8.99
CA LEU A 142 -6.21 -9.63 10.45
C LEU A 142 -6.47 -11.05 10.96
N LEU A 143 -6.90 -11.97 10.08
CA LEU A 143 -7.17 -13.38 10.43
C LEU A 143 -6.00 -14.09 11.12
N PRO A 144 -4.74 -13.94 10.69
CA PRO A 144 -3.62 -14.57 11.37
C PRO A 144 -3.49 -14.15 12.84
N PHE A 145 -3.74 -12.88 13.17
CA PHE A 145 -3.70 -12.39 14.55
C PHE A 145 -4.85 -12.94 15.38
N LYS A 146 -6.04 -13.08 14.77
CA LYS A 146 -7.22 -13.67 15.42
C LYS A 146 -7.03 -15.15 15.72
N ASN A 147 -6.43 -15.88 14.79
CA ASN A 147 -6.21 -17.33 14.89
C ASN A 147 -4.91 -17.70 15.63
N GLY A 148 -4.13 -16.70 16.06
CA GLY A 148 -2.91 -16.91 16.84
C GLY A 148 -3.18 -17.68 18.13
N VAL A 149 -2.26 -18.57 18.48
CA VAL A 149 -2.37 -19.44 19.68
C VAL A 149 -2.28 -18.63 20.98
N VAL A 150 -1.48 -17.56 20.96
CA VAL A 150 -1.24 -16.69 22.13
C VAL A 150 -2.15 -15.48 22.08
N SER A 151 -2.74 -15.15 23.23
CA SER A 151 -3.63 -14.00 23.38
C SER A 151 -2.83 -12.73 23.66
N HIS A 152 -2.27 -12.12 22.61
CA HIS A 152 -1.67 -10.78 22.69
C HIS A 152 -2.74 -9.68 22.73
N TYR A 153 -2.34 -8.48 23.16
CA TYR A 153 -3.14 -7.26 23.09
C TYR A 153 -2.76 -6.48 21.83
N TYR A 154 -3.73 -6.11 21.00
CA TYR A 154 -3.48 -5.53 19.70
C TYR A 154 -4.03 -4.12 19.59
N TRP A 155 -3.19 -3.17 19.18
CA TRP A 155 -3.61 -1.87 18.67
C TRP A 155 -3.57 -1.93 17.14
N ILE A 156 -4.73 -1.92 16.50
CA ILE A 156 -4.85 -2.09 15.06
C ILE A 156 -5.19 -0.75 14.42
N ARG A 157 -4.25 -0.20 13.66
CA ARG A 157 -4.46 1.04 12.90
C ARG A 157 -4.87 0.75 11.47
N SER A 158 -6.00 1.31 11.06
CA SER A 158 -6.53 1.18 9.70
C SER A 158 -7.31 2.44 9.29
N VAL A 159 -7.34 2.74 7.99
CA VAL A 159 -8.11 3.87 7.44
C VAL A 159 -9.61 3.63 7.58
N ASP A 160 -10.04 2.43 7.17
CA ASP A 160 -11.40 1.97 7.37
C ASP A 160 -11.43 0.96 8.51
N ARG A 161 -12.49 1.01 9.32
CA ARG A 161 -12.74 0.02 10.37
C ARG A 161 -12.75 -1.41 9.77
N PRO A 162 -11.97 -2.35 10.31
CA PRO A 162 -12.08 -3.77 9.94
C PRO A 162 -13.42 -4.36 10.39
N ASP A 163 -13.86 -5.42 9.72
CA ASP A 163 -15.07 -6.14 10.15
C ASP A 163 -14.79 -6.94 11.43
N GLU A 164 -15.74 -6.92 12.37
CA GLU A 164 -15.60 -7.53 13.70
C GLU A 164 -15.25 -9.03 13.64
N CYS A 165 -15.70 -9.74 12.59
CA CYS A 165 -15.40 -11.15 12.40
C CYS A 165 -13.90 -11.45 12.17
N TYR A 166 -13.09 -10.44 11.82
CA TYR A 166 -11.65 -10.59 11.61
C TYR A 166 -10.81 -10.14 12.81
N LEU A 167 -11.41 -9.54 13.84
CA LEU A 167 -10.66 -8.98 14.96
C LEU A 167 -10.20 -10.06 15.95
N PRO A 168 -8.96 -9.96 16.47
CA PRO A 168 -8.51 -10.76 17.59
C PRO A 168 -9.25 -10.36 18.88
N ARG A 169 -9.24 -11.25 19.87
CA ARG A 169 -9.99 -11.10 21.14
C ARG A 169 -9.70 -9.78 21.87
N HIS A 170 -8.44 -9.36 21.91
CA HIS A 170 -8.00 -8.17 22.65
C HIS A 170 -7.56 -7.05 21.69
N ALA A 171 -8.46 -6.64 20.79
CA ALA A 171 -8.21 -5.58 19.83
C ALA A 171 -8.70 -4.21 20.30
N GLN A 172 -7.85 -3.20 20.18
CA GLN A 172 -8.21 -1.78 20.19
C GLN A 172 -8.01 -1.21 18.79
N LEU A 173 -9.05 -0.58 18.25
CA LEU A 173 -9.04 -0.05 16.88
C LEU A 173 -8.70 1.43 16.87
N ILE A 174 -7.78 1.80 15.98
CA ILE A 174 -7.38 3.18 15.72
C ILE A 174 -7.73 3.49 14.28
N GLN A 175 -8.79 4.27 14.08
CA GLN A 175 -9.18 4.71 12.76
C GLN A 175 -8.42 5.98 12.40
N ALA A 176 -7.39 5.85 11.56
CA ALA A 176 -6.55 6.97 11.19
C ALA A 176 -5.95 6.79 9.79
N LYS A 177 -5.72 7.92 9.12
CA LYS A 177 -5.04 8.00 7.83
C LYS A 177 -3.87 8.97 7.98
N GLY A 178 -2.71 8.59 7.44
CA GLY A 178 -1.53 9.44 7.47
C GLY A 178 -1.68 10.72 6.63
N PRO A 179 -0.67 11.61 6.66
CA PRO A 179 0.65 11.38 7.26
C PRO A 179 0.63 11.33 8.80
N PHE A 180 1.62 10.65 9.39
CA PHE A 180 1.79 10.56 10.84
C PHE A 180 3.05 11.32 11.28
N ASP A 181 2.96 12.00 12.42
CA ASP A 181 4.09 12.69 13.04
C ASP A 181 4.86 11.75 14.00
N GLU A 182 6.17 11.92 14.09
CA GLU A 182 7.01 11.07 14.93
C GLU A 182 6.80 11.30 16.43
N ALA A 183 6.58 12.55 16.86
CA ALA A 183 6.34 12.85 18.28
C ALA A 183 5.03 12.21 18.75
N ASP A 184 3.99 12.25 17.92
CA ASP A 184 2.71 11.58 18.17
C ASP A 184 2.88 10.06 18.26
N GLU A 185 3.67 9.46 17.35
CA GLU A 185 3.97 8.02 17.40
C GLU A 185 4.74 7.66 18.67
N ILE A 186 5.74 8.45 19.08
CA ILE A 186 6.47 8.23 20.33
C ILE A 186 5.52 8.30 21.53
N ALA A 187 4.65 9.32 21.58
CA ALA A 187 3.69 9.48 22.66
C ALA A 187 2.72 8.28 22.71
N PHE A 188 2.20 7.85 21.56
CA PHE A 188 1.32 6.70 21.43
C PHE A 188 2.00 5.41 21.92
N LEU A 189 3.20 5.11 21.42
CA LEU A 189 3.94 3.90 21.79
C LEU A 189 4.24 3.84 23.30
N LYS A 190 4.60 4.98 23.92
CA LYS A 190 4.82 5.09 25.37
C LYS A 190 3.53 4.95 26.17
N GLN A 191 2.48 5.70 25.81
CA GLN A 191 1.19 5.68 26.49
C GLN A 191 0.61 4.27 26.54
N HIS A 192 0.72 3.54 25.44
CA HIS A 192 0.21 2.18 25.34
C HIS A 192 1.26 1.11 25.65
N GLN A 193 2.46 1.46 26.13
CA GLN A 193 3.51 0.50 26.50
C GLN A 193 3.68 -0.58 25.43
N ILE A 194 3.84 -0.17 24.17
CA ILE A 194 3.91 -1.11 23.04
C ILE A 194 5.24 -1.87 23.11
N ASP A 195 5.15 -3.20 23.08
CA ASP A 195 6.31 -4.10 23.13
C ASP A 195 6.88 -4.36 21.73
N CYS A 196 6.04 -4.31 20.69
CA CYS A 196 6.44 -4.63 19.33
C CYS A 196 5.51 -3.99 18.30
N ILE A 197 6.06 -3.61 17.14
CA ILE A 197 5.28 -3.17 15.98
C ILE A 197 5.26 -4.27 14.91
N VAL A 198 4.10 -4.51 14.29
CA VAL A 198 3.99 -5.29 13.05
C VAL A 198 3.64 -4.34 11.92
N SER A 199 4.49 -4.27 10.90
CA SER A 199 4.34 -3.37 9.76
C SER A 199 4.74 -4.05 8.45
N LYS A 200 4.19 -3.56 7.35
CA LYS A 200 4.65 -3.85 5.99
C LYS A 200 5.78 -2.89 5.61
N ASN A 201 6.80 -3.35 4.89
CA ASN A 201 7.80 -2.46 4.27
C ASN A 201 7.21 -1.74 3.05
N SER A 202 6.21 -0.90 3.30
CA SER A 202 5.51 -0.15 2.26
C SER A 202 6.39 0.95 1.65
N GLY A 203 7.53 1.27 2.24
CA GLY A 203 8.30 2.47 1.89
C GLY A 203 7.49 3.77 2.08
N GLY A 204 8.06 4.88 1.62
CA GLY A 204 7.41 6.19 1.63
C GLY A 204 7.45 6.89 2.99
N GLN A 205 7.45 8.23 2.96
CA GLN A 205 7.68 9.04 4.16
C GLN A 205 6.43 9.22 5.03
N THR A 206 5.24 9.25 4.42
CA THR A 206 3.98 9.59 5.11
C THR A 206 3.60 8.64 6.24
N VAL A 207 4.13 7.41 6.24
CA VAL A 207 3.88 6.41 7.29
C VAL A 207 5.17 5.91 7.95
N TYR A 208 6.30 6.57 7.73
CA TYR A 208 7.60 6.17 8.28
C TYR A 208 7.74 6.46 9.77
N ALA A 209 7.02 7.46 10.29
CA ALA A 209 7.11 7.95 11.67
C ALA A 209 7.06 6.85 12.75
N LYS A 210 6.26 5.79 12.56
CA LYS A 210 6.22 4.64 13.49
C LYS A 210 7.55 3.88 13.58
N ILE A 211 8.31 3.81 12.49
CA ILE A 211 9.59 3.11 12.40
C ILE A 211 10.67 3.93 13.10
N SER A 212 10.72 5.23 12.84
CA SER A 212 11.66 6.13 13.52
C SER A 212 11.35 6.29 15.02
N ALA A 213 10.06 6.32 15.40
CA ALA A 213 9.63 6.26 16.79
C ALA A 213 10.06 4.95 17.48
N ALA A 214 9.88 3.80 16.81
CA ALA A 214 10.33 2.51 17.33
C ALA A 214 11.84 2.47 17.56
N ARG A 215 12.64 3.02 16.64
CA ARG A 215 14.10 3.16 16.78
C ARG A 215 14.48 3.94 18.02
N LYS A 216 13.86 5.11 18.24
CA LYS A 216 14.13 5.97 19.41
C LYS A 216 13.77 5.30 20.73
N LEU A 217 12.74 4.46 20.73
CA LEU A 217 12.27 3.73 21.91
C LEU A 217 12.87 2.33 22.05
N LYS A 218 13.72 1.90 21.12
CA LYS A 218 14.27 0.53 21.04
C LYS A 218 13.16 -0.53 21.06
N ILE A 219 12.06 -0.25 20.37
CA ILE A 219 10.94 -1.18 20.20
C ILE A 219 11.20 -2.05 18.95
N PRO A 220 11.16 -3.40 19.07
CA PRO A 220 11.18 -4.31 17.95
C PRO A 220 10.13 -4.01 16.87
N VAL A 221 10.54 -4.15 15.61
CA VAL A 221 9.62 -4.09 14.46
C VAL A 221 9.68 -5.41 13.70
N LEU A 222 8.58 -6.17 13.69
CA LEU A 222 8.37 -7.26 12.75
C LEU A 222 7.98 -6.66 11.41
N LEU A 223 8.95 -6.58 10.50
CA LEU A 223 8.79 -5.91 9.22
C LEU A 223 8.55 -6.95 8.12
N ILE A 224 7.32 -6.97 7.60
CA ILE A 224 6.93 -7.85 6.51
C ILE A 224 7.57 -7.33 5.23
N GLN A 225 8.36 -8.19 4.57
CA GLN A 225 9.06 -7.90 3.33
C GLN A 225 8.09 -7.71 2.15
N ARG A 226 8.50 -6.98 1.12
CA ARG A 226 7.65 -6.80 -0.06
C ARG A 226 7.47 -8.11 -0.83
N PRO A 227 6.34 -8.17 -1.56
CA PRO A 227 6.10 -9.19 -2.53
C PRO A 227 7.29 -9.49 -3.44
N ARG A 228 7.71 -10.73 -3.67
CA ARG A 228 8.54 -10.98 -4.86
C ARG A 228 7.65 -10.88 -6.11
N MET A 229 8.06 -10.05 -7.07
CA MET A 229 7.33 -9.81 -8.31
C MET A 229 8.22 -10.13 -9.52
N GLU A 230 7.58 -10.40 -10.65
CA GLU A 230 8.27 -10.47 -11.94
C GLU A 230 8.91 -9.13 -12.31
N SER A 231 9.98 -9.16 -13.12
CA SER A 231 10.64 -7.94 -13.58
C SER A 231 9.75 -7.20 -14.57
N MET A 232 9.58 -5.89 -14.34
CA MET A 232 8.75 -5.00 -15.16
C MET A 232 9.37 -3.59 -15.20
N PRO A 233 9.10 -2.77 -16.24
CA PRO A 233 9.53 -1.39 -16.27
C PRO A 233 9.04 -0.65 -15.02
N ARG A 234 9.96 -0.03 -14.29
CA ARG A 234 9.67 0.60 -13.00
C ARG A 234 10.41 1.92 -12.84
N VAL A 235 9.76 2.85 -12.16
CA VAL A 235 10.35 4.08 -11.64
C VAL A 235 9.93 4.29 -10.18
N ASP A 236 10.71 5.10 -9.45
CA ASP A 236 10.54 5.27 -8.01
C ASP A 236 9.73 6.53 -7.66
N THR A 237 9.65 7.48 -8.59
CA THR A 237 9.07 8.81 -8.34
C THR A 237 8.00 9.18 -9.37
N TRP A 238 7.03 9.98 -8.94
CA TRP A 238 5.97 10.44 -9.83
C TRP A 238 6.52 11.33 -10.96
N GLN A 239 7.62 12.05 -10.72
CA GLN A 239 8.30 12.87 -11.74
C GLN A 239 8.85 12.01 -12.88
N GLN A 240 9.48 10.87 -12.56
CA GLN A 240 9.96 9.93 -13.57
C GLN A 240 8.78 9.30 -14.33
N ALA A 241 7.68 8.98 -13.65
CA ALA A 241 6.48 8.47 -14.31
C ALA A 241 5.85 9.51 -15.24
N GLN A 242 5.83 10.78 -14.85
CA GLN A 242 5.39 11.88 -15.71
C GLN A 242 6.29 12.00 -16.95
N GLN A 243 7.61 11.97 -16.79
CA GLN A 243 8.55 11.98 -17.92
C GLN A 243 8.32 10.80 -18.87
N TRP A 244 8.03 9.62 -18.34
CA TRP A 244 7.69 8.46 -19.15
C TRP A 244 6.38 8.67 -19.92
N ILE A 245 5.31 9.20 -19.30
CA ILE A 245 4.06 9.55 -19.98
C ILE A 245 4.30 10.55 -21.12
N LEU A 246 5.20 11.52 -20.93
CA LEU A 246 5.56 12.52 -21.95
C LEU A 246 6.21 11.92 -23.20
N GLN A 247 6.76 10.71 -23.10
CA GLN A 247 7.40 10.01 -24.22
C GLN A 247 6.43 9.09 -24.99
N ILE A 248 5.20 8.91 -24.50
CA ILE A 248 4.18 8.05 -25.11
C ILE A 248 3.47 8.78 -26.22
#